data_AF-A0A0T5ZYD9-F1
#
_entry.id   AF-A0A0T5ZYD9-F1
#
_cell.length_a   1.000
_cell.length_b   1.000
_cell.length_c   1.000
_cell.angle_alpha   90.00
_cell.angle_beta   90.00
_cell.angle_gamma   90.00
#
_symmetry.space_group_name_H-M   'P 1'
#
loop_
_entity.id
_entity.type
_entity.pdbx_description
1 polymer ?
#
loop_
_entity_poly.entity_id
_entity_poly.type
_entity_poly.pdbx_seq_one_letter_code
_entity_poly.pdbx_strand_id
1 'polypeptide(L)'
;MVPLQNVRMIVVQFSFSNPEVIPSGIKRRKRETAFEYVARKLQATGERVIEPTENVFLGHLVGDFEGNGFELVDAFYQERVDGDRLNQTYYMVRFLFARREFAMPSAEFMQVKDAIRAELQEMLRTAFWRVRAFLNPFYLDGVEVPGQKSLSINLEARVPLFFPDGRLIMARRKENGKKIGEPQSLQPDFAMSVAEGLVLLYRA
;
A
#
# COMPACT_ATOMS: atom_id res chain seq x y z
N MET A 1 5.93 1.65 -15.89
CA MET A 1 6.83 2.57 -15.17
C MET A 1 6.05 3.83 -14.85
N VAL A 2 6.25 4.46 -13.70
CA VAL A 2 5.52 5.67 -13.29
C VAL A 2 6.50 6.75 -12.83
N PRO A 3 6.57 7.92 -13.50
CA PRO A 3 7.47 8.98 -13.09
C PRO A 3 7.02 9.70 -11.82
N LEU A 4 7.96 9.98 -10.93
CA LEU A 4 7.71 10.64 -9.64
C LEU A 4 7.95 12.15 -9.67
N GLN A 5 8.39 12.74 -10.78
CA GLN A 5 8.79 14.16 -10.85
C GLN A 5 7.71 15.13 -10.34
N ASN A 6 6.44 14.85 -10.64
CA ASN A 6 5.29 15.67 -10.28
C ASN A 6 4.47 15.04 -9.14
N VAL A 7 4.93 13.93 -8.59
CA VAL A 7 4.25 13.24 -7.47
C VAL A 7 4.69 13.91 -6.18
N ARG A 8 3.75 14.61 -5.53
CA ARG A 8 3.96 15.24 -4.24
C ARG A 8 3.74 14.27 -3.08
N MET A 9 2.80 13.34 -3.25
CA MET A 9 2.40 12.41 -2.21
C MET A 9 2.24 11.00 -2.77
N ILE A 10 2.78 10.01 -2.05
CA ILE A 10 2.55 8.59 -2.31
C ILE A 10 1.71 8.05 -1.17
N VAL A 11 0.63 7.35 -1.51
CA VAL A 11 -0.29 6.72 -0.55
C VAL A 11 -0.16 5.22 -0.73
N VAL A 12 0.42 4.54 0.25
CA VAL A 12 0.39 3.07 0.30
C VAL A 12 -0.84 2.65 1.09
N GLN A 13 -1.76 1.93 0.46
CA GLN A 13 -3.03 1.55 1.05
C GLN A 13 -3.18 0.04 1.10
N PHE A 14 -3.52 -0.50 2.27
CA PHE A 14 -3.96 -1.88 2.45
C PHE A 14 -5.47 -1.93 2.69
N SER A 15 -6.08 -3.04 2.30
CA SER A 15 -7.47 -3.36 2.63
C SER A 15 -7.52 -4.68 3.40
N PHE A 16 -7.95 -4.63 4.67
CA PHE A 16 -8.07 -5.80 5.54
C PHE A 16 -9.51 -6.05 5.95
N SER A 17 -9.92 -7.32 6.00
CA SER A 17 -11.19 -7.72 6.61
C SER A 17 -11.08 -7.97 8.12
N ASN A 18 -9.89 -8.36 8.61
CA ASN A 18 -9.61 -8.57 10.03
C ASN A 18 -8.86 -7.35 10.60
N PRO A 19 -9.37 -6.65 11.62
CA PRO A 19 -8.65 -5.53 12.25
C PRO A 19 -7.43 -5.95 13.07
N GLU A 20 -7.31 -7.21 13.50
CA GLU A 20 -6.19 -7.69 14.33
C GLU A 20 -4.85 -7.68 13.59
N VAL A 21 -4.87 -7.62 12.25
CA VAL A 21 -3.65 -7.53 11.43
C VAL A 21 -3.18 -6.09 11.24
N ILE A 22 -3.93 -5.11 11.73
CA ILE A 22 -3.57 -3.70 11.64
C ILE A 22 -2.51 -3.40 12.70
N PRO A 23 -1.38 -2.78 12.31
CA PRO A 23 -0.34 -2.44 13.27
C PRO A 23 -0.84 -1.49 14.37
N SER A 24 -0.46 -1.79 15.61
CA SER A 24 -1.06 -1.19 16.82
C SER A 24 -0.78 0.31 16.99
N GLY A 25 0.35 0.79 16.44
CA GLY A 25 0.74 2.20 16.48
C GLY A 25 -0.04 3.11 15.53
N ILE A 26 -0.83 2.55 14.61
CA ILE A 26 -1.53 3.31 13.59
C ILE A 26 -2.77 4.01 14.16
N LYS A 27 -2.90 5.31 13.90
CA LYS A 27 -4.03 6.11 14.36
C LYS A 27 -5.35 5.61 13.79
N ARG A 28 -6.32 5.28 14.65
CA ARG A 28 -7.69 4.98 14.23
C ARG A 28 -8.43 6.27 13.90
N ARG A 29 -8.97 6.38 12.69
CA ARG A 29 -10.00 7.38 12.34
C ARG A 29 -11.39 6.87 12.67
N LYS A 30 -12.34 7.80 12.85
CA LYS A 30 -13.76 7.45 12.98
C LYS A 30 -14.21 6.66 11.75
N ARG A 31 -15.13 5.71 11.98
CA ARG A 31 -15.77 4.94 10.90
C ARG A 31 -16.29 5.89 9.82
N GLU A 32 -16.12 5.50 8.57
CA GLU A 32 -16.61 6.25 7.41
C GLU A 32 -18.11 6.55 7.56
N THR A 33 -18.44 7.83 7.44
CA THR A 33 -19.81 8.33 7.44
C THR A 33 -20.44 8.18 6.05
N ALA A 34 -21.77 8.23 5.98
CA ALA A 34 -22.48 8.21 4.70
C ALA A 34 -22.07 9.38 3.78
N PHE A 35 -21.78 10.54 4.36
CA PHE A 35 -21.30 11.70 3.62
C PHE A 35 -19.90 11.45 3.01
N GLU A 36 -18.96 10.95 3.80
CA GLU A 36 -17.62 10.59 3.31
C GLU A 36 -17.68 9.50 2.24
N TYR A 37 -18.59 8.52 2.39
CA TYR A 37 -18.83 7.49 1.38
C TYR A 37 -19.26 8.10 0.03
N VAL A 38 -20.25 8.99 0.04
CA VAL A 38 -20.73 9.67 -1.16
C VAL A 38 -19.64 10.56 -1.75
N ALA A 39 -18.95 11.36 -0.92
CA ALA A 39 -17.85 12.22 -1.37
C ALA A 39 -16.74 11.41 -2.05
N ARG A 40 -16.37 10.25 -1.49
CA ARG A 40 -15.41 9.32 -2.09
C ARG A 40 -15.86 8.77 -3.45
N LYS A 41 -17.15 8.50 -3.62
CA LYS A 41 -17.72 8.05 -4.91
C LYS A 41 -17.77 9.16 -5.96
N LEU A 42 -17.86 10.41 -5.54
CA LEU A 42 -17.90 11.58 -6.41
C LEU A 42 -16.52 12.12 -6.81
N GLN A 43 -15.46 11.77 -6.06
CA GLN A 43 -14.10 12.15 -6.42
C GLN A 43 -13.70 11.56 -7.77
N ALA A 44 -13.05 12.38 -8.60
CA ALA A 44 -12.53 11.95 -9.90
C ALA A 44 -11.56 10.77 -9.70
N THR A 45 -11.82 9.67 -10.41
CA THR A 45 -10.90 8.54 -10.49
C THR A 45 -9.61 8.98 -11.17
N GLY A 46 -8.49 8.86 -10.47
CA GLY A 46 -7.17 9.03 -11.09
C GLY A 46 -6.93 8.00 -12.20
N GLU A 47 -5.93 8.29 -13.03
CA GLU A 47 -5.49 7.41 -14.10
C GLU A 47 -4.86 6.15 -13.52
N ARG A 48 -5.31 4.97 -13.94
CA ARG A 48 -4.67 3.72 -13.54
C ARG A 48 -3.34 3.57 -14.28
N VAL A 49 -2.25 3.55 -13.53
CA VAL A 49 -0.88 3.49 -14.07
C VAL A 49 -0.19 2.13 -13.82
N ILE A 50 -0.76 1.31 -12.94
CA ILE A 50 -0.39 -0.09 -12.75
C ILE A 50 -1.66 -0.92 -12.71
N GLU A 51 -1.79 -1.83 -13.66
CA GLU A 51 -2.86 -2.83 -13.71
C GLU A 51 -2.78 -3.79 -12.52
N PRO A 52 -3.90 -4.38 -12.06
CA PRO A 52 -3.89 -5.37 -11.00
C PRO A 52 -2.91 -6.51 -11.32
N THR A 53 -1.80 -6.56 -10.57
CA THR A 53 -0.71 -7.53 -10.78
C THR A 53 -0.54 -8.33 -9.51
N GLU A 54 -0.61 -9.66 -9.59
CA GLU A 54 -0.51 -10.57 -8.45
C GLU A 54 0.93 -10.98 -8.14
N ASN A 55 1.14 -11.58 -6.96
CA ASN A 55 2.44 -12.11 -6.52
C ASN A 55 3.60 -11.11 -6.62
N VAL A 56 3.34 -9.85 -6.29
CA VAL A 56 4.36 -8.79 -6.29
C VAL A 56 5.07 -8.75 -4.94
N PHE A 57 6.40 -8.77 -4.96
CA PHE A 57 7.24 -8.51 -3.80
C PHE A 57 7.57 -7.01 -3.69
N LEU A 58 7.43 -6.44 -2.48
CA LEU A 58 7.63 -5.01 -2.21
C LEU A 58 8.61 -4.75 -1.05
N GLY A 59 9.46 -5.74 -0.72
CA GLY A 59 10.29 -5.73 0.48
C GLY A 59 11.36 -4.63 0.55
N HIS A 60 11.56 -3.82 -0.50
CA HIS A 60 12.51 -2.70 -0.48
C HIS A 60 11.81 -1.34 -0.60
N LEU A 61 10.50 -1.32 -0.79
CA LEU A 61 9.76 -0.15 -1.25
C LEU A 61 9.85 1.06 -0.32
N VAL A 62 9.88 0.86 1.01
CA VAL A 62 9.99 1.97 1.97
C VAL A 62 11.34 2.67 1.82
N GLY A 63 12.43 1.89 1.79
CA GLY A 63 13.78 2.42 1.58
C GLY A 63 13.92 3.10 0.22
N ASP A 64 13.30 2.53 -0.81
CA ASP A 64 13.28 3.10 -2.15
C ASP A 64 12.58 4.47 -2.19
N PHE A 65 11.44 4.64 -1.50
CA PHE A 65 10.78 5.95 -1.39
C PHE A 65 11.67 6.96 -0.67
N GLU A 66 12.28 6.58 0.45
CA GLU A 66 13.14 7.46 1.24
C GLU A 66 14.40 7.89 0.49
N GLY A 67 15.02 6.96 -0.23
CA GLY A 67 16.15 7.21 -1.12
C GLY A 67 15.81 8.14 -2.28
N ASN A 68 14.54 8.17 -2.70
CA ASN A 68 14.02 9.06 -3.75
C ASN A 68 13.38 10.34 -3.19
N GLY A 69 13.71 10.73 -1.95
CA GLY A 69 13.33 12.03 -1.39
C GLY A 69 11.92 12.12 -0.83
N PHE A 70 11.27 10.99 -0.57
CA PHE A 70 10.00 10.95 0.15
C PHE A 70 10.22 10.67 1.64
N GLU A 71 9.26 11.06 2.46
CA GLU A 71 9.26 10.87 3.89
C GLU A 71 7.88 10.40 4.35
N LEU A 72 7.84 9.38 5.21
CA LEU A 72 6.61 8.95 5.86
C LEU A 72 6.13 10.06 6.82
N VAL A 73 4.97 10.64 6.55
CA VAL A 73 4.43 11.81 7.28
C VAL A 73 3.20 11.51 8.14
N ASP A 74 2.46 10.44 7.84
CA ASP A 74 1.29 10.03 8.61
C ASP A 74 0.95 8.56 8.30
N ALA A 75 0.27 7.91 9.24
CA ALA A 75 -0.33 6.60 9.04
C ALA A 75 -1.62 6.48 9.85
N PHE A 76 -2.67 6.02 9.19
CA PHE A 76 -3.98 5.86 9.83
C PHE A 76 -4.76 4.70 9.24
N TYR A 77 -5.75 4.23 9.98
CA TYR A 77 -6.75 3.31 9.46
C TYR A 77 -8.17 3.80 9.67
N GLN A 78 -9.07 3.39 8.78
CA GLN A 78 -10.47 3.75 8.80
C GLN A 78 -11.32 2.52 8.45
N GLU A 79 -12.32 2.23 9.27
CA GLU A 79 -13.36 1.26 8.93
C GLU A 79 -14.30 1.86 7.87
N ARG A 80 -14.49 1.15 6.76
CA ARG A 80 -15.29 1.56 5.61
C ARG A 80 -16.32 0.52 5.25
N VAL A 81 -17.40 0.96 4.60
CA VAL A 81 -18.41 0.07 4.03
C VAL A 81 -17.90 -0.44 2.67
N ASP A 82 -18.03 -1.74 2.45
CA ASP A 82 -17.82 -2.33 1.14
C ASP A 82 -18.97 -1.90 0.21
N GLY A 83 -18.65 -1.12 -0.83
CA GLY A 83 -19.65 -0.56 -1.72
C GLY A 83 -20.41 -1.61 -2.52
N ASP A 84 -19.83 -2.79 -2.73
CA ASP A 84 -20.46 -3.89 -3.46
C ASP A 84 -21.28 -4.78 -2.52
N ARG A 85 -21.06 -4.64 -1.20
CA ARG A 85 -21.69 -5.43 -0.14
C ARG A 85 -21.93 -4.53 1.06
N LEU A 86 -23.03 -3.78 1.04
CA LEU A 86 -23.37 -2.79 2.07
C LEU A 86 -23.39 -3.33 3.51
N ASN A 87 -23.51 -4.64 3.69
CA ASN A 87 -23.47 -5.33 4.99
C ASN A 87 -22.06 -5.77 5.43
N GLN A 88 -21.04 -5.55 4.61
CA GLN A 88 -19.65 -5.88 4.92
C GLN A 88 -18.86 -4.59 5.14
N THR A 89 -17.97 -4.62 6.13
CA THR A 89 -16.99 -3.58 6.35
C THR A 89 -15.58 -4.12 6.12
N TYR A 90 -14.68 -3.21 5.77
CA TYR A 90 -13.26 -3.48 5.69
C TYR A 90 -12.49 -2.33 6.34
N TYR A 91 -11.27 -2.62 6.74
CA TYR A 91 -10.35 -1.67 7.32
C TYR A 91 -9.36 -1.23 6.25
N MET A 92 -9.49 0.04 5.87
CA MET A 92 -8.55 0.70 4.99
C MET A 92 -7.40 1.24 5.85
N VAL A 93 -6.17 0.79 5.59
CA VAL A 93 -4.96 1.26 6.28
C VAL A 93 -4.12 2.05 5.28
N ARG A 94 -3.71 3.26 5.62
CA ARG A 94 -2.93 4.15 4.77
C ARG A 94 -1.64 4.57 5.45
N PHE A 95 -0.58 4.57 4.67
CA PHE A 95 0.70 5.18 4.97
C PHE A 95 0.95 6.28 3.94
N LEU A 96 1.17 7.50 4.44
CA LEU A 96 1.31 8.70 3.63
C LEU A 96 2.77 9.08 3.56
N PHE A 97 3.33 9.09 2.35
CA PHE A 97 4.65 9.58 2.07
C PHE A 97 4.54 10.91 1.33
N ALA A 98 5.18 11.97 1.84
CA ALA A 98 5.27 13.25 1.15
C ALA A 98 6.69 13.45 0.63
N ARG A 99 6.85 14.17 -0.48
CA ARG A 99 8.17 14.71 -0.85
C ARG A 99 8.73 15.54 0.30
N ARG A 100 10.03 15.40 0.57
CA ARG A 100 10.70 15.97 1.75
C ARG A 100 10.50 17.48 1.89
N GLU A 101 10.51 18.22 0.78
CA GLU A 101 10.27 19.67 0.76
C GLU A 101 8.84 20.08 1.18
N PHE A 102 7.90 19.12 1.22
CA PHE A 102 6.52 19.33 1.65
C PHE A 102 6.14 18.48 2.87
N ALA A 103 7.10 17.76 3.47
CA ALA A 103 6.85 16.85 4.56
C ALA A 103 6.58 17.63 5.86
N MET A 104 5.37 17.46 6.41
CA MET A 104 4.94 18.11 7.65
C MET A 104 4.27 17.09 8.59
N PRO A 105 5.05 16.13 9.15
CA PRO A 105 4.51 15.19 10.12
C PRO A 105 4.07 15.90 11.40
N SER A 106 2.99 15.42 12.03
CA SER A 106 2.57 15.95 13.32
C SER A 106 3.56 15.55 14.43
N ALA A 107 3.64 16.35 15.50
CA ALA A 107 4.48 16.03 16.65
C ALA A 107 4.10 14.67 17.28
N GLU A 108 2.81 14.35 17.31
CA GLU A 108 2.28 13.06 17.76
C GLU A 108 2.79 11.92 16.88
N PHE A 109 2.75 12.08 15.55
CA PHE A 109 3.19 11.07 14.61
C PHE A 109 4.70 10.83 14.71
N MET A 110 5.48 11.90 14.89
CA MET A 110 6.94 11.80 15.06
C MET A 110 7.35 10.90 16.23
N GLN A 111 6.55 10.78 17.29
CA GLN A 111 6.84 9.90 18.43
C GLN A 111 6.72 8.40 18.08
N VAL A 112 5.92 8.05 17.07
CA VAL A 112 5.63 6.66 16.67
C VAL A 112 6.13 6.31 15.27
N LYS A 113 6.67 7.30 14.54
CA LYS A 113 7.06 7.18 13.12
C LYS A 113 7.98 6.00 12.85
N ASP A 114 9.03 5.81 13.64
CA ASP A 114 10.01 4.74 13.41
C ASP A 114 9.42 3.34 13.63
N ALA A 115 8.56 3.19 14.65
CA ALA A 115 7.86 1.94 14.90
C ALA A 115 6.89 1.61 13.75
N ILE A 116 6.08 2.58 13.31
CA ILE A 116 5.15 2.43 12.19
C ILE A 116 5.89 2.14 10.88
N ARG A 117 7.04 2.80 10.65
CA ARG A 117 7.90 2.55 9.49
C ARG A 117 8.41 1.10 9.49
N ALA A 118 8.87 0.59 10.64
CA ALA A 118 9.32 -0.79 10.77
C ALA A 118 8.18 -1.79 10.55
N GLU A 119 6.98 -1.52 11.07
CA GLU A 119 5.79 -2.34 10.85
C GLU A 119 5.40 -2.39 9.36
N LEU A 120 5.37 -1.25 8.67
CA LEU A 120 5.12 -1.18 7.23
C LEU A 120 6.15 -2.01 6.45
N GLN A 121 7.43 -1.82 6.76
CA GLN A 121 8.52 -2.55 6.12
C GLN A 121 8.36 -4.06 6.30
N GLU A 122 7.96 -4.52 7.48
CA GLU A 122 7.73 -5.94 7.75
C GLU A 122 6.49 -6.48 7.03
N MET A 123 5.41 -5.71 6.95
CA MET A 123 4.21 -6.09 6.17
C MET A 123 4.53 -6.32 4.69
N LEU A 124 5.39 -5.49 4.12
CA LEU A 124 5.81 -5.60 2.72
C LEU A 124 6.81 -6.72 2.47
N ARG A 125 7.64 -7.07 3.47
CA ARG A 125 8.67 -8.11 3.38
C ARG A 125 8.13 -9.52 3.59
N THR A 126 7.05 -9.69 4.34
CA THR A 126 6.54 -11.00 4.79
C THR A 126 5.43 -11.60 3.94
N ALA A 127 5.06 -10.93 2.85
CA ALA A 127 4.00 -11.38 1.97
C ALA A 127 4.22 -10.89 0.54
N PHE A 128 3.65 -11.63 -0.42
CA PHE A 128 3.37 -11.08 -1.73
C PHE A 128 1.98 -10.45 -1.74
N TRP A 129 1.81 -9.47 -2.61
CA TRP A 129 0.57 -8.70 -2.72
C TRP A 129 0.11 -8.63 -4.15
N ARG A 130 -1.21 -8.50 -4.33
CA ARG A 130 -1.75 -7.93 -5.55
C ARG A 130 -1.63 -6.41 -5.48
N VAL A 131 -1.02 -5.81 -6.48
CA VAL A 131 -0.76 -4.38 -6.55
C VAL A 131 -1.53 -3.76 -7.69
N ARG A 132 -2.14 -2.60 -7.43
CA ARG A 132 -2.67 -1.69 -8.45
C ARG A 132 -2.33 -0.26 -8.06
N ALA A 133 -2.07 0.61 -9.03
CA ALA A 133 -1.71 1.99 -8.74
C ALA A 133 -2.43 2.99 -9.63
N PHE A 134 -2.70 4.16 -9.04
CA PHE A 134 -3.44 5.25 -9.66
C PHE A 134 -2.69 6.56 -9.48
N LEU A 135 -2.56 7.33 -10.56
CA LEU A 135 -2.05 8.70 -10.53
C LEU A 135 -3.24 9.66 -10.46
N ASN A 136 -3.38 10.34 -9.34
CA ASN A 136 -4.51 11.22 -9.04
C ASN A 136 -4.06 12.68 -9.05
N PRO A 137 -4.94 13.64 -9.34
CA PRO A 137 -4.68 15.03 -8.99
C PRO A 137 -4.39 15.16 -7.48
N PHE A 138 -3.48 16.08 -7.12
CA PHE A 138 -3.22 16.40 -5.72
C PHE A 138 -4.12 17.54 -5.26
N TYR A 139 -4.72 17.42 -4.09
CA TYR A 139 -5.58 18.43 -3.49
C TYR A 139 -5.00 18.89 -2.15
N LEU A 140 -4.99 20.20 -1.91
CA LEU A 140 -4.68 20.81 -0.63
C LEU A 140 -5.92 21.59 -0.17
N ASP A 141 -6.43 21.29 1.02
CA ASP A 141 -7.64 21.90 1.59
C ASP A 141 -8.86 21.88 0.64
N GLY A 142 -9.00 20.77 -0.10
CA GLY A 142 -10.09 20.56 -1.06
C GLY A 142 -9.90 21.23 -2.43
N VAL A 143 -8.81 21.98 -2.61
CA VAL A 143 -8.49 22.66 -3.88
C VAL A 143 -7.38 21.89 -4.61
N GLU A 144 -7.59 21.62 -5.90
CA GLU A 144 -6.56 20.97 -6.73
C GLU A 144 -5.33 21.88 -6.84
N VAL A 145 -4.14 21.31 -6.68
CA VAL A 145 -2.87 22.02 -6.89
C VAL A 145 -2.37 21.72 -8.31
N PRO A 146 -2.42 22.69 -9.24
CA PRO A 146 -2.08 22.44 -10.63
C PRO A 146 -0.67 21.84 -10.81
N GLY A 147 -0.57 20.86 -11.70
CA GLY A 147 0.69 20.19 -12.02
C GLY A 147 1.19 19.19 -10.98
N GLN A 148 0.55 19.10 -9.81
CA GLN A 148 0.93 18.17 -8.75
C GLN A 148 0.00 16.95 -8.71
N LYS A 149 0.59 15.78 -8.42
CA LYS A 149 -0.10 14.51 -8.41
C LYS A 149 0.09 13.77 -7.09
N SER A 150 -0.85 12.88 -6.79
CA SER A 150 -0.76 11.88 -5.74
C SER A 150 -0.77 10.48 -6.35
N LEU A 151 0.25 9.67 -6.05
CA LEU A 151 0.30 8.27 -6.45
C LEU A 151 -0.34 7.41 -5.35
N SER A 152 -1.43 6.74 -5.67
CA SER A 152 -2.06 5.77 -4.76
C SER A 152 -1.65 4.36 -5.17
N ILE A 153 -0.98 3.62 -4.28
CA ILE A 153 -0.58 2.23 -4.46
C ILE A 153 -1.43 1.38 -3.53
N ASN A 154 -2.33 0.59 -4.10
CA ASN A 154 -3.22 -0.28 -3.33
C ASN A 154 -2.67 -1.71 -3.31
N LEU A 155 -2.61 -2.28 -2.11
CA LEU A 155 -2.12 -3.61 -1.80
C LEU A 155 -3.27 -4.48 -1.30
N GLU A 156 -3.48 -5.60 -1.98
CA GLU A 156 -4.62 -6.50 -1.78
C GLU A 156 -4.17 -7.96 -1.84
N ALA A 157 -5.08 -8.89 -1.54
CA ALA A 157 -4.89 -10.33 -1.74
C ALA A 157 -3.55 -10.85 -1.19
N ARG A 158 -3.29 -10.60 0.09
CA ARG A 158 -2.06 -11.00 0.79
C ARG A 158 -1.79 -12.49 0.62
N VAL A 159 -0.60 -12.84 0.14
CA VAL A 159 -0.05 -14.20 0.13
C VAL A 159 1.10 -14.24 1.14
N PRO A 160 0.90 -14.79 2.35
CA PRO A 160 1.94 -14.82 3.37
C PRO A 160 3.11 -15.72 2.96
N LEU A 161 4.33 -15.32 3.33
CA LEU A 161 5.55 -16.10 3.09
C LEU A 161 5.94 -16.96 4.30
N PHE A 162 5.42 -16.64 5.48
CA PHE A 162 5.76 -17.30 6.73
C PHE A 162 4.49 -17.78 7.45
N PHE A 163 4.61 -18.90 8.15
CA PHE A 163 3.64 -19.34 9.13
C PHE A 163 3.70 -18.44 10.38
N PRO A 164 2.66 -18.46 11.25
CA PRO A 164 2.68 -17.70 12.50
C PRO A 164 3.86 -18.00 13.43
N ASP A 165 4.47 -19.19 13.30
CA ASP A 165 5.67 -19.60 14.04
C ASP A 165 6.99 -19.10 13.43
N GLY A 166 6.92 -18.28 12.38
CA GLY A 166 8.07 -17.71 11.67
C GLY A 166 8.73 -18.64 10.67
N ARG A 167 8.28 -19.89 10.51
CA ARG A 167 8.82 -20.80 9.48
C ARG A 167 8.34 -20.39 8.09
N LEU A 168 9.23 -20.52 7.10
CA LEU A 168 8.91 -20.24 5.71
C LEU A 168 7.83 -21.20 5.18
N ILE A 169 6.85 -20.67 4.46
CA ILE A 169 5.84 -21.47 3.77
C ILE A 169 6.47 -22.09 2.53
N MET A 170 6.42 -23.41 2.48
CA MET A 170 6.86 -24.21 1.34
C MET A 170 5.64 -24.74 0.59
N ALA A 171 5.57 -24.50 -0.72
CA ALA A 171 4.48 -24.95 -1.57
C ALA A 171 4.97 -25.92 -2.63
N ARG A 172 4.15 -26.91 -2.97
CA ARG A 172 4.38 -27.76 -4.15
C ARG A 172 3.79 -27.08 -5.38
N ARG A 173 4.55 -27.05 -6.46
CA ARG A 173 4.06 -26.63 -7.78
C ARG A 173 2.86 -27.50 -8.16
N LYS A 174 1.85 -26.88 -8.76
CA LYS A 174 0.73 -27.61 -9.35
C LYS A 174 0.83 -27.57 -10.87
N GLU A 175 0.66 -28.72 -11.51
CA GLU A 175 0.52 -28.85 -12.96
C GLU A 175 -0.78 -29.63 -13.24
N ASN A 176 -1.68 -29.04 -14.02
CA ASN A 176 -3.04 -29.57 -14.26
C ASN A 176 -3.79 -29.92 -12.96
N GLY A 177 -3.62 -29.09 -11.93
CA GLY A 177 -4.24 -29.28 -10.61
C GLY A 177 -3.57 -30.32 -9.70
N LYS A 178 -2.62 -31.11 -10.20
CA LYS A 178 -1.87 -32.11 -9.40
C LYS A 178 -0.60 -31.50 -8.82
N LYS A 179 -0.33 -31.77 -7.53
CA LYS A 179 0.91 -31.37 -6.86
C LYS A 179 2.06 -32.23 -7.41
N ILE A 180 3.13 -31.59 -7.87
CA ILE A 180 4.31 -32.23 -8.45
C ILE A 180 5.58 -31.75 -7.74
N GLY A 181 6.59 -32.61 -7.71
CA GLY A 181 7.91 -32.30 -7.16
C GLY A 181 7.97 -32.10 -5.64
N GLU A 182 9.15 -31.68 -5.19
CA GLU A 182 9.40 -31.33 -3.79
C GLU A 182 8.82 -29.94 -3.45
N PRO A 183 8.43 -29.70 -2.18
CA PRO A 183 8.04 -28.37 -1.73
C PRO A 183 9.18 -27.36 -1.94
N GLN A 184 8.86 -26.22 -2.53
CA GLN A 184 9.79 -25.10 -2.73
C GLN A 184 9.24 -23.86 -2.04
N SER A 185 10.12 -22.91 -1.72
CA SER A 185 9.69 -21.61 -1.23
C SER A 185 8.87 -20.89 -2.28
N LEU A 186 7.88 -20.13 -1.82
CA LEU A 186 7.11 -19.26 -2.71
C LEU A 186 8.06 -18.23 -3.33
N GLN A 187 7.97 -18.07 -4.65
CA GLN A 187 8.71 -17.07 -5.42
C GLN A 187 7.74 -16.01 -5.92
N PRO A 188 8.15 -14.73 -5.96
CA PRO A 188 7.33 -13.70 -6.57
C PRO A 188 7.33 -13.85 -8.09
N ASP A 189 6.23 -13.45 -8.74
CA ASP A 189 6.21 -13.31 -10.20
C ASP A 189 6.77 -11.94 -10.62
N PHE A 190 6.62 -10.94 -9.75
CA PHE A 190 7.01 -9.56 -9.99
C PHE A 190 7.62 -8.93 -8.73
N ALA A 191 8.40 -7.88 -8.93
CA ALA A 191 8.86 -7.00 -7.86
C ALA A 191 8.55 -5.55 -8.19
N MET A 192 8.32 -4.76 -7.14
CA MET A 192 8.19 -3.31 -7.24
C MET A 192 9.36 -2.62 -6.55
N SER A 193 9.96 -1.66 -7.24
CA SER A 193 11.04 -0.82 -6.70
C SER A 193 10.89 0.63 -7.15
N VAL A 194 11.65 1.54 -6.52
CA VAL A 194 11.84 2.91 -7.02
C VAL A 194 13.30 3.15 -7.34
N ALA A 195 13.58 3.47 -8.60
CA ALA A 195 14.91 3.80 -9.09
C ALA A 195 14.83 5.02 -10.01
N GLU A 196 15.80 5.93 -9.88
CA GLU A 196 15.93 7.11 -10.76
C GLU A 196 14.63 7.95 -10.84
N GLY A 197 13.90 8.07 -9.73
CA GLY A 197 12.63 8.80 -9.70
C GLY A 197 11.48 8.12 -10.45
N LEU A 198 11.58 6.82 -10.73
CA LEU A 198 10.54 6.02 -11.36
C LEU A 198 10.09 4.89 -10.44
N VAL A 199 8.77 4.69 -10.32
CA VAL A 199 8.23 3.42 -9.79
C VAL A 199 8.24 2.39 -10.90
N LEU A 200 8.93 1.29 -10.65
CA LEU A 200 9.12 0.17 -11.56
C LEU A 200 8.37 -1.04 -11.05
N LEU A 201 7.67 -1.73 -11.95
CA LEU A 201 7.12 -3.05 -11.74
C LEU A 201 7.75 -3.94 -12.81
N TYR A 202 8.51 -4.95 -12.39
CA TYR A 202 9.29 -5.80 -13.27
C TYR A 202 9.16 -7.26 -12.86
N ARG A 203 9.40 -8.16 -13.82
CA ARG A 203 9.36 -9.60 -13.57
C ARG A 203 10.55 -10.00 -12.69
N ALA A 204 10.28 -10.72 -11.62
CA ALA A 204 11.30 -11.20 -10.68
C ALA A 204 12.01 -12.45 -11.20
#